data_AF-A0A937H444-F1
#
_entry.id   AF-A0A937H444-F1
#
_cell.length_a   1.000
_cell.length_b   1.000
_cell.length_c   1.000
_cell.angle_alpha   90.00
_cell.angle_beta   90.00
_cell.angle_gamma   90.00
#
_symmetry.space_group_name_H-M   'P 1'
#
loop_
_entity.id
_entity.type
_entity.pdbx_description
1 polymer ?
#
loop_
_entity_poly.entity_id
_entity_poly.type
_entity_poly.pdbx_seq_one_letter_code
_entity_poly.pdbx_strand_id
1 'polypeptide(L)' 'MVDKKLERKLELLRILAAGCKKHPAYRAIRKASERCQECVIVWNAKLKLNDLDKN' A
#
# COMPACT_ATOMS: atom_id res chain seq x y z
N MET A 1 2.50 21.72 -13.41
CA MET A 1 2.92 20.33 -13.70
C MET A 1 2.81 19.57 -12.40
N VAL A 2 1.93 18.56 -12.31
CA VAL A 2 1.81 17.78 -11.07
C VAL A 2 3.07 16.94 -10.95
N ASP A 3 3.69 17.00 -9.78
CA ASP A 3 4.92 16.29 -9.51
C ASP A 3 4.66 14.79 -9.60
N LYS A 4 5.28 14.09 -10.58
CA LYS A 4 5.03 12.65 -10.80
C LYS A 4 5.26 11.82 -9.54
N LYS A 5 6.17 12.27 -8.65
CA LYS A 5 6.42 11.65 -7.34
C LYS A 5 5.19 11.77 -6.43
N LEU A 6 4.54 12.94 -6.42
CA LEU A 6 3.32 13.20 -5.66
C LEU A 6 2.13 12.37 -6.16
N GLU A 7 1.94 12.25 -7.48
CA GLU A 7 0.88 11.41 -8.06
C GLU A 7 1.03 9.95 -7.66
N ARG A 8 2.27 9.43 -7.74
CA ARG A 8 2.60 8.06 -7.32
C ARG A 8 2.36 7.86 -5.82
N LYS A 9 2.72 8.84 -4.99
CA LYS A 9 2.49 8.82 -3.54
C LYS A 9 0.99 8.76 -3.23
N LEU A 10 0.18 9.58 -3.90
CA LEU A 10 -1.27 9.60 -3.74
C LEU A 10 -1.93 8.28 -4.16
N GLU A 11 -1.48 7.66 -5.25
CA GLU A 11 -1.98 6.35 -5.68
C GLU A 11 -1.73 5.26 -4.63
N LEU A 12 -0.51 5.20 -4.09
CA LEU A 12 -0.15 4.23 -3.05
C LEU A 12 -0.96 4.46 -1.77
N LEU A 13 -1.15 5.72 -1.36
CA LEU A 13 -1.97 6.08 -0.20
C LEU A 13 -3.45 5.69 -0.40
N ARG A 14 -4.00 5.84 -1.61
CA ARG A 14 -5.36 5.38 -1.92
C ARG A 14 -5.52 3.87 -1.79
N ILE A 15 -4.52 3.10 -2.25
CA ILE A 15 -4.50 1.63 -2.08
C ILE A 15 -4.47 1.25 -0.60
N LEU A 16 -3.65 1.94 0.20
CA LEU A 16 -3.57 1.70 1.65
C LEU A 16 -4.89 2.05 2.36
N ALA A 17 -5.53 3.16 1.99
CA ALA A 17 -6.80 3.60 2.55
C ALA A 17 -7.96 2.64 2.20
N ALA A 18 -7.97 2.11 0.98
CA ALA A 18 -8.95 1.10 0.57
C ALA A 18 -8.81 -0.21 1.38
N GLY A 19 -7.59 -0.58 1.73
CA GLY A 19 -7.30 -1.77 2.51
C GLY A 19 -7.71 -3.07 1.82
N CYS A 20 -7.76 -4.16 2.59
CA CYS A 20 -8.27 -5.45 2.12
C CYS A 20 -9.72 -5.58 2.57
N LYS A 21 -10.65 -5.91 1.67
CA LYS A 21 -12.07 -6.06 2.04
C LYS A 21 -12.35 -7.34 2.82
N LYS A 22 -11.46 -8.32 2.71
CA LYS A 22 -11.58 -9.65 3.34
C LYS A 22 -11.01 -9.70 4.75
N HIS A 23 -10.09 -8.80 5.08
CA HIS A 23 -9.33 -8.88 6.32
C HIS A 23 -9.35 -7.54 7.07
N PRO A 24 -9.36 -7.58 8.41
CA PRO A 24 -9.34 -6.38 9.22
C PRO A 24 -8.06 -5.57 9.03
N ALA A 25 -8.16 -4.26 9.26
CA ALA A 25 -7.08 -3.30 9.04
C ALA A 25 -5.77 -3.64 9.77
N TYR A 26 -5.86 -4.23 10.97
CA TYR A 26 -4.68 -4.66 11.74
C TYR A 26 -3.82 -5.67 10.96
N ARG A 27 -4.38 -6.40 10.00
CA ARG A 27 -3.64 -7.37 9.20
C ARG A 27 -2.60 -6.70 8.29
N ALA A 28 -2.83 -5.46 7.87
CA ALA A 28 -1.87 -4.67 7.09
C ALA A 28 -0.63 -4.24 7.91
N ILE A 29 -0.65 -4.41 9.23
CA ILE A 29 0.52 -4.19 10.10
C ILE A 29 1.55 -5.30 9.90
N ARG A 30 1.10 -6.53 9.65
CA ARG A 30 1.96 -7.71 9.45
C ARG A 30 2.19 -7.99 7.97
N LYS A 31 3.28 -8.69 7.65
CA LYS A 31 3.59 -9.13 6.28
C LYS A 31 2.39 -9.91 5.73
N ALA A 32 1.97 -9.56 4.52
CA ALA A 32 0.86 -10.26 3.87
C ALA A 32 1.23 -11.72 3.62
N SER A 33 0.30 -12.62 3.93
CA SER A 33 0.36 -14.00 3.47
C SER A 33 -0.10 -14.05 2.01
N GLU A 34 0.59 -14.82 1.18
CA GLU A 34 0.33 -14.96 -0.26
C GLU A 34 -1.08 -15.49 -0.59
N ARG A 35 -1.77 -16.04 0.42
CA ARG A 35 -3.15 -16.54 0.32
C ARG A 35 -4.20 -15.46 0.03
N CYS A 36 -3.90 -14.18 0.26
CA CYS A 36 -4.83 -13.09 -0.01
C CYS A 36 -4.17 -12.02 -0.90
N GLN A 37 -4.57 -12.01 -2.18
CA GLN A 37 -4.04 -11.06 -3.16
C GLN A 37 -4.27 -9.60 -2.74
N GLU A 38 -5.43 -9.24 -2.19
CA GLU A 38 -5.69 -7.88 -1.70
C GLU A 38 -4.72 -7.48 -0.57
N CYS A 39 -4.46 -8.37 0.39
CA CYS A 39 -3.46 -8.09 1.43
C CYS A 39 -2.06 -7.93 0.83
N VAL A 40 -1.69 -8.73 -0.16
CA VAL A 40 -0.41 -8.63 -0.85
C VAL A 40 -0.28 -7.30 -1.58
N ILE A 41 -1.33 -6.84 -2.26
CA ILE A 41 -1.37 -5.53 -2.94
C ILE A 41 -1.17 -4.39 -1.93
N VAL A 42 -1.92 -4.39 -0.83
CA VAL A 42 -1.81 -3.38 0.24
C VAL A 42 -0.40 -3.40 0.85
N TRP A 43 0.15 -4.57 1.13
CA TRP A 43 1.51 -4.71 1.68
C TRP A 43 2.59 -4.21 0.72
N ASN A 44 2.48 -4.55 -0.56
CA ASN A 44 3.41 -4.08 -1.59
C ASN A 44 3.29 -2.56 -1.79
N ALA A 45 2.09 -1.98 -1.67
CA ALA A 45 1.91 -0.53 -1.73
C ALA A 45 2.61 0.17 -0.55
N LYS A 46 2.55 -0.41 0.65
CA LYS A 46 3.31 0.07 1.83
C LYS A 46 4.82 0.05 1.60
N LEU A 47 5.35 -1.04 1.05
CA LEU A 47 6.79 -1.16 0.76
C LEU A 47 7.24 -0.11 -0.26
N LYS A 48 6.50 0.07 -1.35
CA LYS A 48 6.77 1.09 -2.38
C LYS A 48 6.68 2.51 -1.81
N LEU A 49 5.73 2.77 -0.91
CA LEU A 49 5.59 4.07 -0.27
C LEU A 49 6.78 4.37 0.64
N ASN A 50 7.24 3.40 1.42
CA ASN A 50 8.43 3.55 2.26
C ASN A 50 9.71 3.77 1.43
N ASP A 51 9.82 3.11 0.28
CA ASP A 51 10.93 3.29 -0.65
C ASP A 51 10.96 4.72 -1.23
N LEU A 52 9.79 5.24 -1.62
CA LEU A 52 9.63 6.61 -2.11
C LEU A 52 9.89 7.70 -1.06
N ASP A 53 9.74 7.38 0.23
CA ASP A 53 9.92 8.32 1.34
C ASP A 53 11.37 8.35 1.85
N LYS A 54 12.12 7.25 1.65
CA LYS A 54 13.54 7.14 2.01
C LYS A 54 14.50 7.88 1.06
N ASN A 55 13.99 8.42 -0.04
CA ASN A 55 14.76 9.07 -1.11
C ASN A 55 14.20 10.47 -1.38
#